data_AF-A0A1M6PG01-F1
#
_entry.id   AF-A0A1M6PG01-F1
#
_cell.length_a   1.000
_cell.length_b   1.000
_cell.length_c   1.000
_cell.angle_alpha   90.00
_cell.angle_beta   90.00
_cell.angle_gamma   90.00
#
_symmetry.space_group_name_H-M   'P 1'
#
loop_
_entity.id
_entity.type
_entity.pdbx_description
1 polymer ?
#
loop_
_entity_poly.entity_id
_entity_poly.type
_entity_poly.pdbx_seq_one_letter_code
_entity_poly.pdbx_strand_id
1 'polypeptide(L)'
;MINLEVFRLELNYLKQVIKDIIGDKASGELGEAIELLVLCFLNPKNYDTYCLSNLQTVEQYLNQIQQKLTPYEHKQMLNNIPTIRNFLEKVKLEMSIS
;
A
#
# COMPACT_ATOMS: atom_id res chain seq x y z
N MET A 1 7.71 15.34 0.41
CA MET A 1 7.60 15.02 -1.02
C MET A 1 7.82 13.52 -1.17
N ILE A 2 7.00 12.82 -1.96
CA ILE A 2 7.14 11.37 -2.17
C ILE A 2 8.10 11.16 -3.35
N ASN A 3 9.14 10.35 -3.18
CA ASN A 3 10.00 9.96 -4.28
C ASN A 3 9.36 8.79 -5.04
N LEU A 4 8.83 9.07 -6.24
CA LEU A 4 8.09 8.09 -7.04
C LEU A 4 8.97 6.93 -7.55
N GLU A 5 10.27 7.15 -7.74
CA GLU A 5 11.18 6.08 -8.17
C GLU A 5 11.39 5.06 -7.05
N VAL A 6 11.67 5.55 -5.84
CA VAL A 6 11.78 4.70 -4.64
C VAL A 6 10.44 4.00 -4.39
N PHE A 7 9.33 4.74 -4.45
CA PHE A 7 7.99 4.18 -4.28
C PHE A 7 7.70 3.03 -5.25
N ARG A 8 8.10 3.15 -6.53
CA ARG A 8 7.95 2.07 -7.52
C ARG A 8 8.76 0.84 -7.16
N LEU A 9 9.99 0.99 -6.67
CA LEU A 9 10.82 -0.13 -6.22
C LEU A 9 10.20 -0.84 -5.02
N GLU A 10 9.74 -0.07 -4.03
CA GLU A 10 9.04 -0.59 -2.86
C GLU A 10 7.74 -1.32 -3.25
N LEU A 11 7.00 -0.80 -4.22
CA LEU A 11 5.75 -1.41 -4.70
C LEU A 11 6.02 -2.75 -5.39
N ASN A 12 7.06 -2.81 -6.22
CA ASN A 12 7.45 -4.06 -6.87
C ASN A 12 7.92 -5.09 -5.85
N TYR A 13 8.69 -4.68 -4.85
CA TYR A 13 9.07 -5.54 -3.73
C TYR A 13 7.83 -6.07 -2.98
N LEU A 14 6.90 -5.20 -2.61
CA LEU A 14 5.69 -5.57 -1.87
C LEU A 14 4.79 -6.51 -2.68
N LYS A 15 4.61 -6.24 -3.98
CA LYS A 15 3.90 -7.15 -4.91
C LYS A 15 4.52 -8.55 -4.88
N GLN A 16 5.84 -8.65 -4.96
CA GLN A 16 6.55 -9.94 -4.88
C GLN A 16 6.31 -10.65 -3.55
N VAL A 17 6.42 -9.94 -2.41
CA VAL A 17 6.17 -10.51 -1.08
C VAL A 17 4.73 -11.04 -0.95
N ILE A 18 3.74 -10.27 -1.40
CA ILE A 18 2.32 -10.69 -1.39
C ILE A 18 2.13 -11.93 -2.27
N LYS A 19 2.71 -11.92 -3.47
CA LYS A 19 2.64 -13.04 -4.42
C LYS A 19 3.17 -14.32 -3.78
N ASP A 20 4.32 -14.25 -3.11
CA ASP A 20 4.97 -15.43 -2.52
C ASP A 20 4.22 -15.97 -1.29
N ILE A 21 3.51 -15.11 -0.55
CA ILE A 21 2.85 -15.46 0.73
C ILE A 21 1.35 -15.76 0.56
N ILE A 22 0.66 -15.04 -0.33
CA ILE A 22 -0.79 -15.09 -0.51
C ILE A 22 -1.15 -15.61 -1.89
N GLY A 23 -0.46 -15.14 -2.94
CA GLY A 23 -0.66 -15.58 -4.31
C GLY A 23 -0.81 -14.45 -5.32
N ASP A 24 -0.78 -14.79 -6.61
CA ASP A 24 -0.78 -13.85 -7.73
C ASP A 24 -1.97 -12.88 -7.72
N LYS A 25 -3.17 -13.39 -7.42
CA LYS A 25 -4.39 -12.58 -7.38
C LYS A 25 -4.29 -11.45 -6.34
N ALA A 26 -3.83 -11.78 -5.13
CA ALA A 26 -3.64 -10.80 -4.06
C ALA A 26 -2.58 -9.76 -4.43
N SER A 27 -1.50 -10.19 -5.09
CA SER A 27 -0.46 -9.27 -5.58
C SER A 27 -1.01 -8.29 -6.62
N GLY A 28 -1.89 -8.75 -7.50
CA GLY A 28 -2.56 -7.90 -8.48
C GLY A 28 -3.46 -6.87 -7.81
N GLU A 29 -4.37 -7.33 -6.94
CA GLU A 29 -5.33 -6.47 -6.24
C GLU A 29 -4.67 -5.44 -5.33
N LEU A 30 -3.62 -5.81 -4.58
CA LEU A 30 -2.85 -4.83 -3.79
C LEU A 30 -2.21 -3.77 -4.71
N GLY A 31 -1.63 -4.22 -5.82
CA GLY A 31 -1.00 -3.35 -6.80
C GLY A 31 -1.94 -2.28 -7.33
N GLU A 32 -3.10 -2.73 -7.83
CA GLU A 32 -4.15 -1.87 -8.35
C GLU A 32 -4.66 -0.91 -7.28
N ALA A 33 -4.88 -1.39 -6.05
CA ALA A 33 -5.33 -0.54 -4.96
C ALA A 33 -4.33 0.59 -4.65
N ILE A 34 -3.02 0.29 -4.58
CA ILE A 34 -1.99 1.32 -4.36
C ILE A 34 -1.93 2.30 -5.52
N GLU A 35 -2.03 1.83 -6.76
CA GLU A 35 -2.02 2.68 -7.96
C GLU A 35 -3.23 3.63 -7.98
N LEU A 36 -4.43 3.14 -7.60
CA LEU A 36 -5.63 3.97 -7.45
C LEU A 36 -5.49 5.00 -6.32
N LEU A 37 -4.86 4.64 -5.20
CA LEU A 37 -4.56 5.59 -4.14
C LEU A 37 -3.60 6.69 -4.64
N VAL A 38 -2.60 6.36 -5.46
CA VAL A 38 -1.70 7.36 -6.04
C VAL A 38 -2.49 8.32 -6.94
N LEU A 39 -3.43 7.81 -7.74
CA LEU A 39 -4.32 8.64 -8.55
C LEU A 39 -5.21 9.56 -7.70
N CYS A 40 -5.75 9.06 -6.57
CA CYS A 40 -6.52 9.87 -5.63
C CYS A 40 -5.65 10.96 -5.01
N PHE A 41 -4.43 10.63 -4.60
CA PHE A 41 -3.50 11.58 -4.00
C PHE A 41 -3.06 12.68 -4.97
N LEU A 42 -2.91 12.37 -6.25
CA LEU A 42 -2.59 13.35 -7.30
C LEU A 42 -3.80 14.20 -7.71
N ASN A 43 -5.02 13.71 -7.49
CA ASN A 43 -6.25 14.42 -7.81
C ASN A 43 -7.27 14.33 -6.66
N PRO A 44 -7.22 15.29 -5.71
CA PRO A 44 -8.03 15.25 -4.50
C PRO A 44 -9.56 15.17 -4.72
N LYS A 45 -10.05 15.56 -5.90
CA LYS A 45 -11.48 15.42 -6.25
C LYS A 45 -11.97 13.97 -6.27
N ASN A 46 -11.05 13.00 -6.26
CA ASN A 46 -11.35 11.57 -6.33
C ASN A 46 -11.35 10.88 -4.94
N TYR A 47 -11.05 11.60 -3.85
CA TYR A 47 -10.99 11.01 -2.50
C TYR A 47 -12.32 10.34 -2.12
N ASP A 48 -13.45 10.97 -2.42
CA ASP A 48 -14.78 10.54 -2.01
C ASP A 48 -15.26 9.23 -2.64
N THR A 49 -14.73 8.85 -3.81
CA THR A 49 -15.25 7.71 -4.57
C THR A 49 -14.42 6.44 -4.41
N TYR A 50 -13.09 6.57 -4.37
CA TYR A 50 -12.21 5.39 -4.49
C TYR A 50 -11.18 5.28 -3.36
N CYS A 51 -10.94 6.33 -2.59
CA CYS A 51 -9.79 6.33 -1.69
C CYS A 51 -10.01 5.45 -0.45
N LEU A 52 -11.20 5.49 0.16
CA LEU A 52 -11.48 4.71 1.37
C LEU A 52 -11.41 3.20 1.12
N SER A 53 -12.06 2.71 0.07
CA SER A 53 -12.09 1.27 -0.24
C SER A 53 -10.70 0.74 -0.57
N ASN A 54 -9.93 1.46 -1.40
CA ASN A 54 -8.57 1.04 -1.75
C ASN A 54 -7.61 1.10 -0.56
N LEU A 55 -7.77 2.09 0.33
CA LEU A 55 -6.98 2.14 1.57
C LEU A 55 -7.27 0.93 2.45
N GLN A 56 -8.54 0.59 2.64
CA GLN A 56 -8.96 -0.60 3.39
C GLN A 56 -8.43 -1.89 2.74
N THR A 57 -8.46 -2.01 1.41
CA THR A 57 -7.89 -3.16 0.70
C THR A 57 -6.39 -3.31 0.98
N VAL A 58 -5.63 -2.21 0.93
CA VAL A 58 -4.19 -2.24 1.24
C VAL A 58 -3.95 -2.67 2.68
N GLU A 59 -4.68 -2.10 3.65
CA GLU A 59 -4.54 -2.46 5.06
C GLU A 59 -4.90 -3.92 5.33
N GLN A 60 -5.95 -4.44 4.68
CA GLN A 60 -6.35 -5.84 4.79
C GLN A 60 -5.24 -6.77 4.32
N TYR A 61 -4.61 -6.49 3.18
CA TYR A 61 -3.52 -7.32 2.67
C TYR A 61 -2.25 -7.25 3.53
N LEU A 62 -1.90 -6.06 4.05
CA LEU A 62 -0.79 -5.93 4.98
C LEU A 62 -1.04 -6.71 6.28
N ASN A 63 -2.27 -6.65 6.82
CA ASN A 63 -2.65 -7.42 8.00
C ASN A 63 -2.62 -8.94 7.74
N GLN A 64 -3.06 -9.39 6.56
CA GLN A 64 -3.00 -10.81 6.18
C GLN A 64 -1.55 -11.30 6.08
N ILE A 65 -0.63 -10.52 5.52
CA ILE A 65 0.79 -10.89 5.51
C ILE A 65 1.33 -10.96 6.94
N GLN A 66 1.02 -9.97 7.79
CA GLN A 66 1.49 -9.93 9.17
C GLN A 66 1.13 -11.21 9.94
N GLN A 67 -0.05 -11.79 9.69
CA GLN A 67 -0.48 -13.04 10.33
C GLN A 67 0.29 -14.28 9.85
N LYS A 68 0.94 -14.21 8.68
CA LYS A 68 1.68 -15.33 8.06
C LYS A 68 3.19 -15.23 8.26
N LEU A 69 3.72 -14.06 8.60
CA LEU A 69 5.15 -13.82 8.82
C LEU A 69 5.53 -13.91 10.29
N THR A 70 6.77 -14.29 10.56
CA THR A 70 7.37 -14.09 11.88
C THR A 70 7.52 -12.58 12.17
N PRO A 71 7.61 -12.17 13.45
CA PRO A 71 7.84 -10.77 13.80
C PRO A 71 9.10 -10.17 13.15
N TYR A 72 10.13 -10.99 12.95
CA TYR A 72 11.37 -10.57 12.30
C TYR A 72 11.18 -10.32 10.79
N GLU A 73 10.55 -11.26 10.08
CA GLU A 73 10.28 -11.12 8.65
C GLU A 73 9.31 -9.97 8.37
N HIS A 74 8.28 -9.81 9.21
CA HIS A 74 7.36 -8.69 9.11
C HIS A 74 8.09 -7.34 9.29
N LYS A 75 8.99 -7.24 10.27
CA LYS A 75 9.83 -6.05 10.47
C LYS A 75 10.73 -5.79 9.26
N GLN A 76 11.34 -6.82 8.69
CA GLN A 76 12.16 -6.71 7.47
C GLN A 76 11.32 -6.19 6.29
N MET A 77 10.12 -6.75 6.07
CA MET A 77 9.20 -6.27 5.04
C MET A 77 8.88 -4.79 5.21
N LEU A 78 8.47 -4.36 6.41
CA LEU A 78 8.14 -2.96 6.68
C LEU A 78 9.32 -2.00 6.48
N ASN A 79 10.55 -2.46 6.75
CA ASN A 79 11.76 -1.68 6.52
C ASN A 79 12.10 -1.49 5.03
N ASN A 80 11.58 -2.36 4.16
CA ASN A 80 11.76 -2.28 2.72
C ASN A 80 10.66 -1.48 2.01
N ILE A 81 9.64 -0.99 2.73
CA ILE A 81 8.55 -0.18 2.16
C ILE A 81 8.29 1.16 2.90
N PRO A 82 9.32 1.90 3.38
CA PRO A 82 9.11 3.09 4.19
C PRO A 82 8.37 4.21 3.45
N THR A 83 8.58 4.36 2.15
CA THR A 83 7.90 5.38 1.33
C THR A 83 6.43 5.05 1.14
N ILE A 84 6.06 3.79 0.90
CA ILE A 84 4.66 3.33 0.85
C ILE A 84 3.98 3.58 2.17
N ARG A 85 4.62 3.25 3.31
CA ARG A 85 4.04 3.50 4.64
C ARG A 85 3.75 4.99 4.85
N ASN A 86 4.73 5.85 4.55
CA ASN A 86 4.56 7.29 4.66
C ASN A 86 3.46 7.82 3.71
N PHE A 87 3.33 7.24 2.53
CA PHE A 87 2.27 7.57 1.58
C PHE A 87 0.88 7.23 2.12
N LEU A 88 0.67 6.03 2.67
CA LEU A 88 -0.62 5.62 3.24
C LEU A 88 -1.04 6.52 4.41
N GLU A 89 -0.10 6.91 5.28
CA GLU A 89 -0.39 7.85 6.37
C GLU A 89 -0.74 9.25 5.87
N LYS A 90 -0.13 9.71 4.77
CA LYS A 90 -0.50 10.99 4.13
C LYS A 90 -1.90 10.93 3.54
N VAL A 91 -2.24 9.84 2.87
CA VAL A 91 -3.59 9.61 2.32
C VAL A 91 -4.64 9.66 3.44
N LYS A 92 -4.40 8.97 4.57
CA LYS A 92 -5.29 9.02 5.74
C LYS A 92 -5.48 10.43 6.27
N LEU A 93 -4.38 11.18 6.40
CA LEU A 93 -4.42 12.56 6.88
C LEU A 93 -5.24 13.46 5.96
N GLU A 94 -5.02 13.39 4.65
CA GLU A 94 -5.76 14.19 3.65
C GLU A 94 -7.26 13.85 3.68
N MET A 95 -7.61 12.57 3.81
CA MET A 95 -9.00 12.13 3.96
C MET A 95 -9.67 12.61 5.25
N SER A 96 -8.90 12.83 6.33
CA SER A 96 -9.45 13.33 7.60
C SER A 96 -9.73 14.83 7.62
N ILE A 97 -9.21 15.57 6.63
CA ILE A 97 -9.29 17.03 6.51
C ILE A 97 -10.25 17.43 5.36
N SER A 98 -10.57 16.50 4.46
CA SER A 98 -11.52 16.67 3.34
C SER A 98 -12.95 16.49 3.80
#